data_AF-A0A6P1KW42-F1
#
_entry.id   AF-A0A6P1KW42-F1
#
_cell.length_a   1.000
_cell.length_b   1.000
_cell.length_c   1.000
_cell.angle_alpha   90.00
_cell.angle_beta   90.00
_cell.angle_gamma   90.00
#
_symmetry.space_group_name_H-M   'P 1'
#
loop_
_entity.id
_entity.type
_entity.pdbx_description
1 polymer ?
#
loop_
_entity_poly.entity_id
_entity_poly.type
_entity_poly.pdbx_seq_one_letter_code
_entity_poly.pdbx_strand_id
1 'polypeptide(L)'
;MNPGYIYALQNRSFGSNIIKIGMTTREPEVRAKEIYRGVSGVPEPFEIAFACKVADCEVAEKKIHRRFNAYRSNKAREFFIIPVEIAKKVIISVCQEVNKMFGYYTDELIVIENQITDSLEDCADDPPEVVMLSINSIVSSPLKTSLLSDEQKARVEIIAEIFANIFRDTSDAWIMDFSRDHNPETEIYIWEHIAMAFLKIEQVKFLSEEQKKEAFGILLMRSMTSASKVLEQFKLKTFSRKAAKEILREYKLDPRPLVVRQLA
;
A
#
# COMPACT_ATOMS: atom_id res chain seq x y z
N MET A 1 -27.71 -8.46 3.84
CA MET A 1 -27.08 -9.74 3.49
C MET A 1 -27.35 -10.01 2.02
N ASN A 2 -26.39 -9.62 1.17
CA ASN A 2 -26.36 -9.97 -0.26
C ASN A 2 -25.17 -10.92 -0.51
N PRO A 3 -25.37 -12.25 -0.42
CA PRO A 3 -24.28 -13.22 -0.54
C PRO A 3 -23.65 -13.20 -1.93
N GLY A 4 -22.33 -13.22 -1.99
CA GLY A 4 -21.61 -13.16 -3.26
C GLY A 4 -20.12 -13.33 -3.10
N TYR A 5 -19.38 -12.86 -4.10
CA TYR A 5 -17.92 -12.90 -4.14
C TYR A 5 -17.34 -11.49 -4.24
N ILE A 6 -16.22 -11.26 -3.58
CA ILE A 6 -15.25 -10.23 -3.95
C ILE A 6 -14.19 -10.89 -4.83
N TYR A 7 -13.78 -10.23 -5.92
CA TYR A 7 -12.68 -10.66 -6.77
C TYR A 7 -11.62 -9.57 -6.92
N ALA A 8 -10.39 -10.00 -7.20
CA ALA A 8 -9.33 -9.20 -7.79
C ALA A 8 -9.02 -9.75 -9.20
N LEU A 9 -9.22 -8.93 -10.23
CA LEU A 9 -8.88 -9.26 -11.61
C LEU A 9 -7.55 -8.59 -12.01
N GLN A 10 -6.71 -9.34 -12.72
CA GLN A 10 -5.53 -8.84 -13.41
C GLN A 10 -5.77 -8.79 -14.92
N ASN A 11 -4.93 -8.04 -15.63
CA ASN A 11 -4.95 -7.94 -17.08
C ASN A 11 -3.52 -7.76 -17.58
N ARG A 12 -3.05 -8.62 -18.48
CA ARG A 12 -1.67 -8.59 -18.99
C ARG A 12 -1.30 -7.34 -19.78
N SER A 13 -2.29 -6.57 -20.28
CA SER A 13 -2.04 -5.28 -20.94
C SER A 13 -1.85 -4.11 -19.96
N PHE A 14 -2.10 -4.31 -18.66
CA PHE A 14 -1.92 -3.26 -17.65
C PHE A 14 -0.56 -3.42 -16.97
N GLY A 15 -0.08 -2.35 -16.31
CA GLY A 15 1.15 -2.41 -15.52
C GLY A 15 1.06 -3.45 -14.41
N SER A 16 2.22 -3.98 -13.97
CA SER A 16 2.26 -4.85 -12.79
C SER A 16 1.66 -4.13 -11.57
N ASN A 17 1.15 -4.89 -10.62
CA ASN A 17 0.43 -4.37 -9.46
C ASN A 17 -0.82 -3.52 -9.80
N ILE A 18 -1.33 -3.51 -11.04
CA ILE A 18 -2.67 -2.95 -11.35
C ILE A 18 -3.71 -4.06 -11.30
N ILE A 19 -4.61 -3.98 -10.31
CA ILE A 19 -5.74 -4.91 -10.16
C ILE A 19 -7.09 -4.18 -10.19
N LYS A 20 -8.11 -4.83 -10.74
CA LYS A 20 -9.51 -4.43 -10.56
C LYS A 20 -10.08 -5.17 -9.36
N ILE A 21 -10.55 -4.47 -8.34
CA ILE A 21 -11.29 -5.08 -7.24
C ILE A 21 -12.77 -4.79 -7.41
N GLY A 22 -13.63 -5.80 -7.30
CA GLY A 22 -15.08 -5.60 -7.33
C GLY A 22 -15.87 -6.80 -6.85
N MET A 23 -17.21 -6.68 -6.85
CA MET A 23 -18.13 -7.72 -6.39
C MET A 23 -19.00 -8.34 -7.50
N THR A 24 -19.61 -9.49 -7.16
CA THR A 24 -20.59 -10.21 -7.98
C THR A 24 -21.41 -11.18 -7.12
N THR A 25 -22.71 -11.33 -7.41
CA THR A 25 -23.59 -12.37 -6.85
C THR A 25 -23.60 -13.67 -7.68
N ARG A 26 -22.85 -13.69 -8.78
CA ARG A 26 -22.64 -14.83 -9.70
C ARG A 26 -21.17 -15.21 -9.72
N GLU A 27 -20.83 -16.38 -10.24
CA GLU A 27 -19.44 -16.86 -10.31
C GLU A 27 -18.47 -15.83 -10.94
N PRO A 28 -17.29 -15.59 -10.32
CA PRO A 28 -16.32 -14.59 -10.77
C PRO A 28 -15.91 -14.73 -12.24
N GLU A 29 -15.81 -15.96 -12.77
CA GLU A 29 -15.40 -16.27 -14.14
C GLU A 29 -16.41 -15.75 -15.15
N VAL A 30 -17.70 -15.79 -14.80
CA VAL A 30 -18.79 -15.23 -15.62
C VAL A 30 -18.65 -13.71 -15.63
N ARG A 31 -18.44 -13.11 -14.45
CA ARG A 31 -18.32 -11.64 -14.33
C ARG A 31 -17.10 -11.09 -15.07
N ALA A 32 -15.93 -11.76 -14.98
CA ALA A 32 -14.72 -11.37 -15.68
C ALA A 32 -14.90 -11.38 -17.21
N LYS A 33 -15.52 -12.43 -17.76
CA LYS A 33 -15.84 -12.54 -19.19
C LYS A 33 -16.79 -11.45 -19.69
N GLU A 34 -17.78 -11.07 -18.88
CA GLU A 34 -18.70 -9.97 -19.20
C GLU A 34 -18.03 -8.60 -19.18
N ILE A 35 -17.17 -8.32 -18.19
CA ILE A 35 -16.43 -7.06 -18.10
C ILE A 35 -15.57 -6.87 -19.35
N TYR A 36 -14.91 -7.93 -19.85
CA TYR A 36 -14.15 -7.89 -21.09
C TYR A 36 -15.06 -7.67 -22.31
N ARG A 37 -16.10 -8.50 -22.49
CA ARG A 37 -17.02 -8.41 -23.65
C ARG A 37 -17.77 -7.09 -23.73
N GLY A 38 -18.04 -6.44 -22.60
CA GLY A 38 -18.78 -5.18 -22.52
C GLY A 38 -17.94 -3.91 -22.72
N VAL A 39 -16.61 -4.01 -22.92
CA VAL A 39 -15.72 -2.84 -23.01
C VAL A 39 -14.79 -2.95 -24.22
N SER A 40 -15.09 -2.17 -25.27
CA SER A 40 -14.31 -2.10 -26.53
C SER A 40 -12.95 -1.37 -26.43
N GLY A 41 -12.35 -1.34 -25.24
CA GLY A 41 -11.15 -0.56 -24.93
C GLY A 41 -10.15 -1.25 -23.99
N VAL A 42 -10.29 -2.56 -23.78
CA VAL A 42 -9.32 -3.38 -23.05
C VAL A 42 -8.72 -4.39 -24.03
N PRO A 43 -7.38 -4.46 -24.23
CA PRO A 43 -6.81 -5.29 -25.28
C PRO A 43 -6.84 -6.80 -24.95
N GLU A 44 -6.38 -7.19 -23.77
CA GLU A 44 -6.38 -8.58 -23.29
C GLU A 44 -7.61 -8.89 -22.41
N PRO A 45 -8.01 -10.16 -22.24
CA PRO A 45 -9.02 -10.54 -21.26
C PRO A 45 -8.56 -10.33 -19.81
N PHE A 46 -9.54 -10.24 -18.90
CA PHE A 46 -9.29 -10.25 -17.46
C PHE A 46 -9.13 -11.68 -16.93
N GLU A 47 -8.13 -11.87 -16.07
CA GLU A 47 -7.86 -13.12 -15.35
C GLU A 47 -8.19 -12.92 -13.88
N ILE A 48 -8.76 -13.93 -13.22
CA ILE A 48 -9.01 -13.90 -11.78
C ILE A 48 -7.71 -14.25 -11.09
N ALA A 49 -7.15 -13.28 -10.38
CA ALA A 49 -5.95 -13.50 -9.59
C ALA A 49 -6.30 -13.96 -8.16
N PHE A 50 -7.48 -13.55 -7.68
CA PHE A 50 -8.04 -13.99 -6.40
C PHE A 50 -9.57 -13.78 -6.38
N ALA A 51 -10.30 -14.67 -5.71
CA ALA A 51 -11.70 -14.48 -5.37
C ALA A 51 -12.02 -15.04 -3.98
N CYS A 52 -13.00 -14.44 -3.30
CA CYS A 52 -13.39 -14.74 -1.92
C CYS A 52 -14.91 -14.64 -1.75
N LYS A 53 -15.53 -15.67 -1.18
CA LYS A 53 -16.98 -15.70 -0.90
C LYS A 53 -17.30 -15.02 0.43
N VAL A 54 -18.36 -14.21 0.45
CA VAL A 54 -18.71 -13.39 1.63
C VAL A 54 -20.23 -13.29 1.82
N ALA A 55 -20.65 -13.17 3.08
CA ALA A 55 -22.04 -13.03 3.51
C ALA A 55 -22.75 -11.81 2.92
N ASP A 56 -22.04 -10.69 2.76
CA ASP A 56 -22.56 -9.48 2.15
C ASP A 56 -21.49 -8.79 1.29
N CYS A 57 -21.58 -8.98 -0.03
CA CYS A 57 -20.54 -8.52 -0.95
C CYS A 57 -20.54 -7.00 -1.18
N GLU A 58 -21.68 -6.32 -0.97
CA GLU A 58 -21.77 -4.86 -1.04
C GLU A 58 -21.07 -4.20 0.16
N VAL A 59 -21.31 -4.72 1.38
CA VAL A 59 -20.63 -4.23 2.58
C VAL A 59 -19.13 -4.49 2.51
N ALA A 60 -18.72 -5.68 2.04
CA ALA A 60 -17.32 -6.03 1.90
C ALA A 60 -16.60 -5.17 0.83
N GLU A 61 -17.19 -5.01 -0.37
CA GLU A 61 -16.62 -4.18 -1.44
C GLU A 61 -16.41 -2.74 -0.96
N LYS A 62 -17.42 -2.14 -0.32
CA LYS A 62 -17.34 -0.77 0.20
C LYS A 62 -16.25 -0.61 1.25
N LYS A 63 -16.08 -1.58 2.17
CA LYS A 63 -14.98 -1.59 3.15
C LYS A 63 -13.60 -1.68 2.46
N ILE A 64 -13.45 -2.58 1.48
CA ILE A 64 -12.19 -2.81 0.76
C ILE A 64 -11.80 -1.60 -0.09
N HIS A 65 -12.76 -1.04 -0.84
CA HIS A 65 -12.57 0.18 -1.62
C HIS A 65 -12.19 1.40 -0.77
N ARG A 66 -12.62 1.44 0.49
CA ARG A 66 -12.22 2.46 1.47
C ARG A 66 -10.77 2.23 1.94
N ARG A 67 -10.41 1.00 2.34
CA ARG A 67 -9.02 0.65 2.73
C ARG A 67 -8.01 0.94 1.62
N PHE A 68 -8.37 0.65 0.36
CA PHE A 68 -7.50 0.91 -0.79
C PHE A 68 -7.68 2.28 -1.46
N ASN A 69 -8.36 3.22 -0.83
CA ASN A 69 -8.68 4.52 -1.45
C ASN A 69 -7.42 5.32 -1.88
N ALA A 70 -6.35 5.29 -1.07
CA ALA A 70 -5.07 5.92 -1.41
C ALA A 70 -4.38 5.31 -2.64
N TYR A 71 -4.59 4.02 -2.86
CA TYR A 71 -3.99 3.22 -3.94
C TYR A 71 -4.83 3.21 -5.23
N ARG A 72 -5.99 3.88 -5.25
CA ARG A 72 -6.89 3.90 -6.41
C ARG A 72 -6.28 4.72 -7.56
N SER A 73 -6.06 4.10 -8.71
CA SER A 73 -5.41 4.73 -9.88
C SER A 73 -6.24 5.85 -10.52
N ASN A 74 -7.57 5.71 -10.46
CA ASN A 74 -8.53 6.71 -10.94
C ASN A 74 -9.73 6.73 -9.98
N LYS A 75 -10.02 7.89 -9.37
CA LYS A 75 -11.08 8.04 -8.36
C LYS A 75 -12.48 7.59 -8.82
N ALA A 76 -12.76 7.62 -10.12
CA ALA A 76 -14.03 7.20 -10.72
C ALA A 76 -14.06 5.72 -11.17
N ARG A 77 -12.99 4.95 -10.95
CA ARG A 77 -12.87 3.55 -11.39
C ARG A 77 -12.28 2.66 -10.30
N GLU A 78 -12.55 1.37 -10.38
CA GLU A 78 -12.26 0.38 -9.32
C GLU A 78 -10.92 -0.33 -9.59
N PHE A 79 -9.93 0.44 -10.06
CA PHE A 79 -8.58 -0.03 -10.35
C PHE A 79 -7.62 0.52 -9.29
N PHE A 80 -6.80 -0.37 -8.75
CA PHE A 80 -5.90 -0.10 -7.63
C PHE A 80 -4.48 -0.48 -8.01
N ILE A 81 -3.52 0.33 -7.60
CA ILE A 81 -2.08 0.11 -7.71
C ILE A 81 -1.63 -0.53 -6.40
N ILE A 82 -1.69 -1.86 -6.35
CA ILE A 82 -1.29 -2.67 -5.20
C ILE A 82 -0.94 -4.11 -5.65
N PRO A 83 0.11 -4.73 -5.10
CA PRO A 83 0.42 -6.14 -5.33
C PRO A 83 -0.75 -7.05 -4.94
N VAL A 84 -0.97 -8.12 -5.71
CA VAL A 84 -2.13 -9.01 -5.50
C VAL A 84 -2.08 -9.74 -4.16
N GLU A 85 -0.90 -10.12 -3.68
CA GLU A 85 -0.76 -10.79 -2.38
C GLU A 85 -1.17 -9.88 -1.20
N ILE A 86 -0.80 -8.61 -1.24
CA ILE A 86 -1.24 -7.61 -0.24
C ILE A 86 -2.76 -7.39 -0.37
N ALA A 87 -3.27 -7.30 -1.61
CA ALA A 87 -4.71 -7.18 -1.85
C ALA A 87 -5.49 -8.36 -1.27
N LYS A 88 -5.02 -9.59 -1.52
CA LYS A 88 -5.57 -10.86 -1.04
C LYS A 88 -5.64 -10.90 0.49
N LYS A 89 -4.54 -10.59 1.21
CA LYS A 89 -4.52 -10.51 2.68
C LYS A 89 -5.64 -9.62 3.23
N VAL A 90 -5.78 -8.40 2.71
CA VAL A 90 -6.79 -7.44 3.16
C VAL A 90 -8.21 -7.85 2.77
N ILE A 91 -8.43 -8.40 1.56
CA ILE A 91 -9.75 -8.87 1.13
C ILE A 91 -10.21 -10.04 2.01
N ILE A 92 -9.32 -11.00 2.33
CA ILE A 92 -9.60 -12.10 3.27
C ILE A 92 -10.01 -11.54 4.63
N SER A 93 -9.21 -10.65 5.21
CA SER A 93 -9.49 -9.97 6.48
C SER A 93 -10.87 -9.29 6.50
N VAL A 94 -11.20 -8.48 5.49
CA VAL A 94 -12.53 -7.83 5.39
C VAL A 94 -13.66 -8.84 5.21
N CYS A 95 -13.47 -9.90 4.43
CA CYS A 95 -14.51 -10.92 4.24
C CYS A 95 -14.77 -11.68 5.54
N GLN A 96 -13.73 -12.02 6.31
CA GLN A 96 -13.87 -12.61 7.64
C GLN A 96 -14.58 -11.65 8.62
N GLU A 97 -14.26 -10.35 8.62
CA GLU A 97 -15.00 -9.37 9.42
C GLU A 97 -16.50 -9.32 9.06
N VAL A 98 -16.82 -9.25 7.77
CA VAL A 98 -18.21 -9.17 7.31
C VAL A 98 -18.96 -10.47 7.60
N ASN A 99 -18.35 -11.63 7.42
CA ASN A 99 -18.92 -12.92 7.79
C ASN A 99 -19.25 -12.96 9.31
N LYS A 100 -18.31 -12.53 10.17
CA LYS A 100 -18.52 -12.41 11.62
C LYS A 100 -19.66 -11.45 11.98
N MET A 101 -19.81 -10.32 11.29
CA MET A 101 -20.94 -9.38 11.48
C MET A 101 -22.32 -10.01 11.22
N PHE A 102 -22.40 -11.06 10.40
CA PHE A 102 -23.63 -11.79 10.09
C PHE A 102 -23.71 -13.17 10.76
N GLY A 103 -22.85 -13.47 11.74
CA GLY A 103 -22.88 -14.72 12.51
C GLY A 103 -22.23 -15.93 11.83
N TYR A 104 -21.48 -15.73 10.74
CA TYR A 104 -20.74 -16.79 10.05
C TYR A 104 -19.31 -16.84 10.60
N TYR A 105 -18.99 -17.92 11.32
CA TYR A 105 -17.69 -18.14 11.98
C TYR A 105 -16.77 -19.13 11.24
N THR A 106 -17.20 -19.68 10.10
CA THR A 106 -16.44 -20.66 9.34
C THR A 106 -15.29 -20.01 8.56
N ASP A 107 -14.07 -20.49 8.78
CA ASP A 107 -12.87 -20.09 8.01
C ASP A 107 -12.83 -20.68 6.58
N GLU A 108 -13.86 -21.42 6.16
CA GLU A 108 -14.05 -21.92 4.78
C GLU A 108 -14.36 -20.80 3.78
N LEU A 109 -13.36 -19.94 3.54
CA LEU A 109 -13.33 -19.12 2.34
C LEU A 109 -12.95 -20.02 1.16
N ILE A 110 -13.82 -20.11 0.16
CA ILE A 110 -13.46 -20.67 -1.14
C ILE A 110 -12.50 -19.67 -1.78
N VAL A 111 -11.20 -19.96 -1.69
CA VAL A 111 -10.14 -19.21 -2.36
C VAL A 111 -9.78 -19.93 -3.64
N ILE A 112 -9.84 -19.22 -4.77
CA ILE A 112 -9.31 -19.66 -6.05
C ILE A 112 -7.92 -19.01 -6.20
N GLU A 113 -6.86 -19.82 -6.19
CA GLU A 113 -5.47 -19.37 -6.31
C GLU A 113 -4.80 -19.90 -7.58
N ASN A 114 -3.93 -19.09 -8.17
CA ASN A 114 -2.80 -19.57 -8.97
C ASN A 114 -1.51 -19.26 -8.17
N GLN A 115 -0.70 -20.27 -7.87
CA GLN A 115 0.39 -20.16 -6.90
C GLN A 115 1.70 -19.62 -7.49
N ILE A 116 2.29 -18.60 -6.86
CA ILE A 116 3.73 -18.28 -6.88
C ILE A 116 4.13 -17.80 -5.47
N THR A 117 5.30 -18.22 -4.96
CA THR A 117 5.77 -18.00 -3.57
C THR A 117 7.20 -17.46 -3.54
N ASP A 118 7.53 -16.53 -2.62
CA ASP A 118 8.88 -16.40 -2.01
C ASP A 118 8.89 -15.45 -0.79
N SER A 119 9.99 -15.38 -0.02
CA SER A 119 10.02 -14.80 1.34
C SER A 119 11.38 -14.19 1.82
N LEU A 120 11.36 -13.42 2.93
CA LEU A 120 12.45 -13.06 3.90
C LEU A 120 13.32 -11.75 3.77
N GLU A 121 13.04 -10.72 4.62
CA GLU A 121 13.84 -10.26 5.82
C GLU A 121 15.07 -9.21 5.86
N ASP A 122 14.92 -8.05 6.58
CA ASP A 122 15.73 -6.89 7.23
C ASP A 122 17.28 -6.68 7.38
N CYS A 123 17.67 -5.41 7.71
CA CYS A 123 18.31 -4.95 9.01
C CYS A 123 18.79 -3.46 9.04
N ALA A 124 18.81 -2.85 10.25
CA ALA A 124 18.81 -1.43 10.66
C ALA A 124 20.04 -0.46 10.50
N ASP A 125 19.72 0.85 10.59
CA ASP A 125 20.38 2.03 11.21
C ASP A 125 21.61 2.82 10.64
N ASP A 126 21.72 4.10 11.06
CA ASP A 126 22.01 5.26 10.18
C ASP A 126 22.83 6.47 10.83
N PRO A 127 22.50 7.78 10.62
CA PRO A 127 23.23 8.77 9.78
C PRO A 127 24.10 9.82 10.52
N PRO A 128 24.99 10.56 9.80
CA PRO A 128 24.87 12.06 9.66
C PRO A 128 25.24 12.61 8.24
N GLU A 129 25.08 13.90 7.82
CA GLU A 129 24.47 15.13 8.40
C GLU A 129 24.10 16.26 7.38
N VAL A 130 23.02 17.03 7.68
CA VAL A 130 22.83 18.49 7.46
C VAL A 130 22.10 19.03 8.71
N VAL A 131 22.75 19.90 9.52
CA VAL A 131 22.54 20.05 10.99
C VAL A 131 21.66 18.95 11.59
N MET A 132 22.29 17.80 11.76
CA MET A 132 21.70 16.68 12.45
C MET A 132 21.59 17.03 13.92
N LEU A 133 20.34 17.19 14.36
CA LEU A 133 19.99 16.57 15.61
C LEU A 133 20.22 15.06 15.43
N SER A 134 21.25 14.53 16.10
CA SER A 134 21.44 13.08 16.22
C SER A 134 20.13 12.46 16.70
N ILE A 135 19.77 11.27 16.24
CA ILE A 135 18.54 10.61 16.70
C ILE A 135 18.51 10.46 18.24
N ASN A 136 19.68 10.34 18.88
CA ASN A 136 19.87 10.35 20.33
C ASN A 136 19.49 11.68 21.04
N SER A 137 19.37 12.78 20.29
CA SER A 137 18.94 14.09 20.80
C SER A 137 17.43 14.35 20.62
N ILE A 138 16.72 13.42 19.97
CA ILE A 138 15.27 13.46 19.80
C ILE A 138 14.67 12.35 20.67
N VAL A 139 13.91 12.73 21.70
CA VAL A 139 13.18 11.77 22.52
C VAL A 139 11.85 11.48 21.84
N SER A 140 11.66 10.23 21.40
CA SER A 140 10.37 9.77 20.86
C SER A 140 9.25 10.01 21.87
N SER A 141 8.09 10.48 21.38
CA SER A 141 6.92 10.63 22.24
C SER A 141 6.52 9.26 22.84
N PRO A 142 5.89 9.25 24.04
CA PRO A 142 5.44 8.01 24.66
C PRO A 142 4.55 7.18 23.74
N LEU A 143 4.62 5.85 23.84
CA LEU A 143 3.62 4.97 23.21
C LEU A 143 2.21 5.36 23.67
N LYS A 144 1.23 5.30 22.77
CA LYS A 144 -0.16 5.71 23.02
C LYS A 144 -0.31 7.20 23.35
N THR A 145 0.57 8.05 22.82
CA THR A 145 0.34 9.51 22.72
C THR A 145 -0.97 9.80 21.97
N SER A 146 -1.33 8.94 21.02
CA SER A 146 -2.65 8.88 20.38
C SER A 146 -3.18 7.44 20.30
N LEU A 147 -4.48 7.30 20.03
CA LEU A 147 -5.13 6.01 19.77
C LEU A 147 -5.54 5.93 18.29
N LEU A 148 -4.96 4.99 17.55
CA LEU A 148 -5.33 4.74 16.16
C LEU A 148 -6.71 4.07 16.11
N SER A 149 -7.58 4.58 15.25
CA SER A 149 -8.82 3.91 14.86
C SER A 149 -8.53 2.64 14.06
N ASP A 150 -9.48 1.70 13.99
CA ASP A 150 -9.31 0.46 13.23
C ASP A 150 -9.18 0.70 11.71
N GLU A 151 -9.67 1.84 11.22
CA GLU A 151 -9.45 2.29 9.85
C GLU A 151 -8.01 2.78 9.62
N GLN A 152 -7.40 3.43 10.61
CA GLN A 152 -5.99 3.83 10.57
C GLN A 152 -5.07 2.61 10.69
N LYS A 153 -5.33 1.67 11.60
CA LYS A 153 -4.58 0.40 11.71
C LYS A 153 -4.57 -0.35 10.39
N ALA A 154 -5.75 -0.54 9.77
CA ALA A 154 -5.86 -1.22 8.48
C ALA A 154 -5.12 -0.50 7.33
N ARG A 155 -4.91 0.82 7.41
CA ARG A 155 -4.07 1.57 6.44
C ARG A 155 -2.58 1.39 6.75
N VAL A 156 -2.20 1.41 8.03
CA VAL A 156 -0.84 1.13 8.50
C VAL A 156 -0.39 -0.28 8.14
N GLU A 157 -1.25 -1.29 8.30
CA GLU A 157 -1.01 -2.68 7.87
C GLU A 157 -0.67 -2.75 6.38
N ILE A 158 -1.39 -2.02 5.51
CA ILE A 158 -1.10 -1.98 4.07
C ILE A 158 0.25 -1.31 3.79
N ILE A 159 0.59 -0.23 4.50
CA ILE A 159 1.89 0.46 4.37
C ILE A 159 3.03 -0.48 4.79
N ALA A 160 2.90 -1.15 5.94
CA ALA A 160 3.88 -2.10 6.45
C ALA A 160 4.09 -3.27 5.48
N GLU A 161 3.01 -3.84 4.93
CA GLU A 161 3.07 -4.89 3.91
C GLU A 161 3.76 -4.43 2.60
N ILE A 162 3.54 -3.19 2.16
CA ILE A 162 4.23 -2.63 0.97
C ILE A 162 5.74 -2.47 1.22
N PHE A 163 6.14 -2.16 2.45
CA PHE A 163 7.54 -1.93 2.81
C PHE A 163 8.20 -3.10 3.56
N ALA A 164 7.56 -4.27 3.65
CA ALA A 164 8.07 -5.44 4.39
C ALA A 164 9.41 -6.01 3.88
N ASN A 165 9.77 -5.72 2.62
CA ASN A 165 11.09 -6.06 2.07
C ASN A 165 12.18 -5.04 2.44
N ILE A 166 11.79 -3.86 2.92
CA ILE A 166 12.67 -2.77 3.35
C ILE A 166 12.84 -2.79 4.88
N PHE A 167 11.81 -3.21 5.64
CA PHE A 167 11.80 -3.34 7.11
C PHE A 167 11.17 -4.70 7.55
N ARG A 168 11.77 -5.48 8.47
CA ARG A 168 11.14 -6.66 9.16
C ARG A 168 10.12 -6.23 10.22
N ASP A 169 10.02 -4.94 10.54
CA ASP A 169 9.11 -4.48 11.58
C ASP A 169 7.68 -4.97 11.32
N THR A 170 7.09 -5.62 12.32
CA THR A 170 5.76 -6.20 12.21
C THR A 170 4.71 -5.10 12.07
N SER A 171 3.54 -5.40 11.49
CA SER A 171 2.44 -4.44 11.42
C SER A 171 2.07 -3.86 12.80
N ASP A 172 2.21 -4.65 13.87
CA ASP A 172 2.01 -4.20 15.25
C ASP A 172 3.08 -3.18 15.70
N ALA A 173 4.34 -3.36 15.30
CA ALA A 173 5.41 -2.39 15.56
C ALA A 173 5.11 -1.05 14.86
N TRP A 174 4.74 -1.09 13.57
CA TRP A 174 4.31 0.11 12.84
C TRP A 174 3.10 0.80 13.52
N ILE A 175 2.08 0.05 13.93
CA ILE A 175 0.92 0.59 14.67
C ILE A 175 1.35 1.22 16.01
N MET A 176 2.30 0.61 16.72
CA MET A 176 2.85 1.14 17.97
C MET A 176 3.62 2.45 17.74
N ASP A 177 4.40 2.56 16.68
CA ASP A 177 5.17 3.78 16.42
C ASP A 177 4.30 4.93 15.92
N PHE A 178 3.32 4.69 15.03
CA PHE A 178 2.29 5.70 14.73
C PHE A 178 1.48 6.12 15.98
N SER A 179 1.37 5.29 17.02
CA SER A 179 0.71 5.69 18.29
C SER A 179 1.48 6.75 19.09
N ARG A 180 2.73 7.03 18.72
CA ARG A 180 3.55 8.12 19.28
C ARG A 180 3.23 9.47 18.64
N ASP A 181 2.64 9.47 17.45
CA ASP A 181 2.30 10.70 16.75
C ASP A 181 1.14 11.41 17.42
N HIS A 182 1.24 12.75 17.48
CA HIS A 182 0.15 13.60 17.97
C HIS A 182 -1.01 13.68 16.97
N ASN A 183 -0.76 13.41 15.68
CA ASN A 183 -1.77 13.35 14.63
C ASN A 183 -1.43 12.25 13.60
N PRO A 184 -1.65 10.96 13.94
CA PRO A 184 -1.29 9.83 13.07
C PRO A 184 -1.90 9.93 11.67
N GLU A 185 -3.06 10.57 11.52
CA GLU A 185 -3.72 10.73 10.22
C GLU A 185 -2.85 11.48 9.21
N THR A 186 -2.07 12.46 9.66
CA THR A 186 -1.20 13.25 8.77
C THR A 186 0.00 12.43 8.32
N GLU A 187 0.61 11.68 9.23
CA GLU A 187 1.75 10.83 8.90
C GLU A 187 1.33 9.63 8.05
N ILE A 188 0.26 8.91 8.42
CA ILE A 188 -0.31 7.82 7.61
C ILE A 188 -0.61 8.32 6.18
N TYR A 189 -1.21 9.51 6.02
CA TYR A 189 -1.45 10.11 4.71
C TYR A 189 -0.17 10.40 3.91
N ILE A 190 0.92 10.85 4.57
CA ILE A 190 2.23 11.04 3.93
C ILE A 190 2.81 9.69 3.49
N TRP A 191 2.82 8.69 4.37
CA TRP A 191 3.32 7.34 4.10
C TRP A 191 2.53 6.63 2.99
N GLU A 192 1.20 6.78 2.92
CA GLU A 192 0.38 6.33 1.80
C GLU A 192 0.83 6.92 0.45
N HIS A 193 1.26 8.18 0.42
CA HIS A 193 1.76 8.83 -0.80
C HIS A 193 3.18 8.40 -1.16
N ILE A 194 4.03 8.06 -0.18
CA ILE A 194 5.33 7.42 -0.41
C ILE A 194 5.10 6.02 -1.01
N ALA A 195 4.23 5.21 -0.40
CA ALA A 195 3.89 3.86 -0.85
C ALA A 195 3.28 3.85 -2.26
N MET A 196 2.32 4.74 -2.54
CA MET A 196 1.72 4.88 -3.87
C MET A 196 2.71 5.36 -4.95
N ALA A 197 3.69 6.22 -4.59
CA ALA A 197 4.76 6.59 -5.50
C ALA A 197 5.75 5.45 -5.74
N PHE A 198 6.11 4.72 -4.68
CA PHE A 198 7.00 3.55 -4.72
C PHE A 198 6.44 2.45 -5.64
N LEU A 199 5.20 2.03 -5.40
CA LEU A 199 4.53 0.99 -6.19
C LEU A 199 4.42 1.33 -7.69
N LYS A 200 4.33 2.62 -8.05
CA LYS A 200 4.33 3.05 -9.46
C LYS A 200 5.68 2.88 -10.13
N ILE A 201 6.78 3.09 -9.40
CA ILE A 201 8.13 2.95 -9.95
C ILE A 201 8.42 1.48 -10.24
N GLU A 202 7.98 0.57 -9.35
CA GLU A 202 8.07 -0.88 -9.56
C GLU A 202 7.29 -1.37 -10.80
N GLN A 203 6.26 -0.65 -11.26
CA GLN A 203 5.55 -1.04 -12.49
C GLN A 203 6.37 -0.87 -13.76
N VAL A 204 7.28 0.11 -13.76
CA VAL A 204 7.99 0.54 -14.97
C VAL A 204 9.25 -0.30 -15.18
N LYS A 205 9.86 -0.81 -14.10
CA LYS A 205 11.11 -1.57 -14.12
C LYS A 205 11.13 -2.57 -12.96
N PHE A 206 11.58 -3.80 -13.22
CA PHE A 206 12.07 -4.68 -12.16
C PHE A 206 13.26 -3.99 -11.48
N LEU A 207 13.11 -3.66 -10.20
CA LEU A 207 14.16 -3.07 -9.37
C LEU A 207 14.85 -4.16 -8.56
N SER A 208 16.17 -4.06 -8.40
CA SER A 208 16.88 -4.83 -7.36
C SER A 208 16.52 -4.31 -5.96
N GLU A 209 16.82 -5.07 -4.91
CA GLU A 209 16.54 -4.65 -3.52
C GLU A 209 17.33 -3.39 -3.13
N GLU A 210 18.54 -3.19 -3.67
CA GLU A 210 19.31 -1.94 -3.50
C GLU A 210 18.61 -0.76 -4.18
N GLN A 211 18.06 -0.97 -5.37
CA GLN A 211 17.28 0.03 -6.10
C GLN A 211 15.96 0.35 -5.39
N LYS A 212 15.28 -0.64 -4.78
CA LYS A 212 14.09 -0.39 -3.95
C LYS A 212 14.43 0.45 -2.73
N LYS A 213 15.46 0.08 -1.98
CA LYS A 213 15.95 0.83 -0.81
C LYS A 213 16.36 2.27 -1.19
N GLU A 214 17.02 2.46 -2.34
CA GLU A 214 17.37 3.79 -2.83
C GLU A 214 16.15 4.59 -3.32
N ALA A 215 15.19 3.97 -4.03
CA ALA A 215 13.96 4.63 -4.46
C ALA A 215 13.12 5.08 -3.26
N PHE A 216 13.00 4.23 -2.24
CA PHE A 216 12.38 4.58 -0.97
C PHE A 216 13.09 5.77 -0.31
N GLY A 217 14.42 5.74 -0.19
CA GLY A 217 15.20 6.86 0.37
C GLY A 217 15.00 8.18 -0.39
N ILE A 218 14.94 8.14 -1.72
CA ILE A 218 14.65 9.32 -2.56
C ILE A 218 13.23 9.85 -2.28
N LEU A 219 12.23 8.96 -2.14
CA LEU A 219 10.84 9.33 -1.87
C LEU A 219 10.64 9.84 -0.44
N LEU A 220 11.27 9.22 0.55
CA LEU A 220 11.26 9.66 1.96
C LEU A 220 11.94 11.03 2.10
N MET A 221 13.10 11.24 1.47
CA MET A 221 13.71 12.58 1.46
C MET A 221 12.78 13.59 0.78
N ARG A 222 12.10 13.19 -0.31
CA ARG A 222 11.13 14.04 -1.03
C ARG A 222 9.86 14.33 -0.25
N SER A 223 9.44 13.50 0.71
CA SER A 223 8.32 13.86 1.59
C SER A 223 8.68 15.02 2.51
N MET A 224 9.96 15.15 2.91
CA MET A 224 10.44 16.20 3.81
C MET A 224 11.03 17.43 3.09
N THR A 225 11.57 17.30 1.87
CA THR A 225 12.26 18.39 1.14
C THR A 225 11.88 18.49 -0.34
N SER A 226 12.27 19.58 -1.01
CA SER A 226 11.97 19.79 -2.43
C SER A 226 12.78 18.85 -3.34
N ALA A 227 12.22 18.49 -4.50
CA ALA A 227 12.88 17.60 -5.46
C ALA A 227 14.27 18.10 -5.90
N SER A 228 14.49 19.42 -6.00
CA SER A 228 15.81 20.01 -6.29
C SER A 228 16.81 19.70 -5.18
N LYS A 229 16.43 19.91 -3.91
CA LYS A 229 17.28 19.60 -2.75
C LYS A 229 17.59 18.11 -2.64
N VAL A 230 16.64 17.22 -2.94
CA VAL A 230 16.93 15.77 -3.02
C VAL A 230 18.01 15.49 -4.08
N LEU A 231 17.90 16.10 -5.26
CA LEU A 231 18.90 15.92 -6.35
C LEU A 231 20.26 16.60 -6.10
N GLU A 232 20.40 17.38 -5.03
CA GLU A 232 21.64 18.03 -4.59
C GLU A 232 22.28 17.29 -3.41
N GLN A 233 21.46 16.80 -2.47
CA GLN A 233 21.90 16.26 -1.18
C GLN A 233 21.87 14.72 -1.13
N PHE A 234 20.97 14.06 -1.87
CA PHE A 234 20.86 12.61 -1.85
C PHE A 234 21.97 11.97 -2.71
N LYS A 235 22.83 11.17 -2.07
CA LYS A 235 23.91 10.44 -2.73
C LYS A 235 23.38 9.20 -3.45
N LEU A 236 23.01 9.37 -4.72
CA LEU A 236 22.62 8.27 -5.61
C LEU A 236 23.75 7.20 -5.70
N LYS A 237 23.39 5.93 -5.66
CA LYS A 237 24.31 4.77 -5.72
C LYS A 237 24.05 3.90 -6.95
N THR A 238 22.77 3.62 -7.23
CA THR A 238 22.29 2.70 -8.27
C THR A 238 21.50 3.41 -9.37
N PHE A 239 20.87 4.56 -9.08
CA PHE A 239 20.12 5.31 -10.08
C PHE A 239 20.93 6.43 -10.73
N SER A 240 20.72 6.62 -12.04
CA SER A 240 21.14 7.84 -12.72
C SER A 240 20.32 9.05 -12.26
N ARG A 241 20.88 10.26 -12.36
CA ARG A 241 20.16 11.51 -12.05
C ARG A 241 18.91 11.73 -12.91
N LYS A 242 18.80 11.06 -14.06
CA LYS A 242 17.58 11.02 -14.88
C LYS A 242 16.51 10.11 -14.24
N ALA A 243 16.88 8.90 -13.84
CA ALA A 243 15.98 7.97 -13.15
C ALA A 243 15.50 8.53 -11.80
N ALA A 244 16.38 9.18 -11.03
CA ALA A 244 15.99 9.88 -9.80
C ALA A 244 14.95 11.00 -10.07
N LYS A 245 15.07 11.74 -11.18
CA LYS A 245 14.05 12.73 -11.61
C LYS A 245 12.72 12.07 -12.01
N GLU A 246 12.72 10.84 -12.50
CA GLU A 246 11.51 10.07 -12.80
C GLU A 246 10.83 9.62 -11.50
N ILE A 247 11.59 9.04 -10.55
CA ILE A 247 11.15 8.67 -9.19
C ILE A 247 10.52 9.87 -8.46
N LEU A 248 11.21 11.01 -8.43
CA LEU A 248 10.75 12.23 -7.75
C LEU A 248 9.48 12.85 -8.33
N ARG A 249 9.11 12.49 -9.58
CA ARG A 249 7.85 12.94 -10.18
C ARG A 249 6.66 12.13 -9.71
N GLU A 250 6.83 10.90 -9.23
CA GLU A 250 5.69 10.08 -8.80
C GLU A 250 5.13 10.50 -7.44
N TYR A 251 5.96 11.10 -6.59
CA TYR A 251 5.50 11.73 -5.36
C TYR A 251 4.85 13.10 -5.64
N LYS A 252 3.57 13.25 -5.27
CA LYS A 252 2.74 14.42 -5.65
C LYS A 252 2.46 15.42 -4.52
N LEU A 253 2.80 15.12 -3.27
CA LEU A 253 2.58 16.06 -2.16
C LEU A 253 3.68 17.14 -2.08
N ASP A 254 3.33 18.28 -1.51
CA ASP A 254 4.31 19.27 -1.08
C ASP A 254 5.16 18.74 0.09
N PRO A 255 6.41 19.23 0.25
CA PRO A 255 7.25 18.83 1.37
C PRO A 255 6.63 19.18 2.74
N ARG A 256 6.67 18.21 3.66
CA ARG A 256 6.25 18.33 5.06
C ARG A 256 7.35 17.76 5.96
N PRO A 257 8.34 18.58 6.37
CA PRO A 257 9.36 18.14 7.32
C PRO A 257 8.76 17.91 8.71
N LEU A 258 9.37 17.00 9.47
CA LEU A 258 8.95 16.68 10.84
C LEU A 258 9.05 17.89 11.77
N VAL A 259 8.04 18.07 12.62
CA VAL A 259 7.97 19.16 13.60
C VAL A 259 8.49 18.67 14.96
N VAL A 260 9.73 18.98 15.27
CA VAL A 260 10.32 18.73 16.60
C VAL A 260 9.99 19.89 17.54
N ARG A 261 9.46 19.58 18.73
CA ARG A 261 9.28 20.58 19.80
C ARG A 261 10.51 20.56 20.72
N GLN A 262 11.14 21.72 20.89
CA GLN A 262 12.17 21.89 21.91
C GLN A 262 11.50 21.93 23.29
N LEU A 263 11.89 21.02 24.19
CA LEU A 263 11.56 21.13 25.61
C LEU A 263 12.43 22.23 26.22
N ALA A 264 11.81 23.10 27.02
CA ALA A 264 12.45 24.21 27.73
C ALA A 264 12.83 23.79 29.16
#